data_AF-A0A962VSK0-F1
#
_entry.id   AF-A0A962VSK0-F1
#
_cell.length_a   1.000
_cell.length_b   1.000
_cell.length_c   1.000
_cell.angle_alpha   90.00
_cell.angle_beta   90.00
_cell.angle_gamma   90.00
#
_symmetry.space_group_name_H-M   'P 1'
#
loop_
_entity.id
_entity.type
_entity.pdbx_description
1 polymer ?
#
loop_
_entity_poly.entity_id
_entity_poly.type
_entity_poly.pdbx_seq_one_letter_code
_entity_poly.pdbx_strand_id
1 'polypeptide(L)'
;MPHAVNIPHRMMSGESTSHLDRSVVYVTYCDGIGCNASTKGALNLARLGFTVRELLGGIDWWRRDGYATEGAEGKDGRSVSCGC
;
A
#
# COMPACT_ATOMS: atom_id res chain seq x y z
N MET A 1 -0.19 -5.92 -3.89
CA MET A 1 -1.00 -5.11 -4.83
C MET A 1 -0.17 -4.85 -6.06
N PRO A 2 -0.78 -4.68 -7.23
CA PRO A 2 -0.05 -4.31 -8.43
C PRO A 2 0.78 -3.05 -8.18
N HIS A 3 2.03 -3.05 -8.65
CA HIS A 3 2.98 -1.92 -8.51
C HIS A 3 3.34 -1.53 -7.07
N ALA A 4 3.03 -2.35 -6.06
CA ALA A 4 3.40 -2.06 -4.68
C ALA A 4 4.90 -2.31 -4.45
N VAL A 5 5.55 -1.38 -3.73
CA VAL A 5 6.93 -1.53 -3.26
C VAL A 5 6.96 -1.99 -1.80
N ASN A 6 7.86 -2.93 -1.49
CA ASN A 6 8.02 -3.42 -0.11
C ASN A 6 9.05 -2.58 0.63
N ILE A 7 8.59 -1.78 1.59
CA ILE A 7 9.44 -1.03 2.52
C ILE A 7 8.95 -1.28 3.95
N PRO A 8 9.62 -2.13 4.73
CA PRO A 8 9.22 -2.41 6.10
C PRO A 8 9.24 -1.15 6.96
N HIS A 9 8.14 -0.85 7.66
CA HIS A 9 8.01 0.40 8.43
C HIS A 9 9.15 0.62 9.45
N ARG A 10 9.72 -0.45 10.02
CA ARG A 10 10.84 -0.37 10.97
C ARG A 10 12.17 0.03 10.34
N MET A 11 12.29 -0.09 9.02
CA MET A 11 13.50 0.22 8.24
C MET A 11 13.35 1.51 7.42
N MET A 12 12.21 2.20 7.52
CA MET A 12 11.98 3.47 6.83
C MET A 12 12.89 4.56 7.39
N SER A 13 13.71 5.13 6.51
CA SER A 13 14.65 6.22 6.79
C SER A 13 14.75 7.11 5.54
N GLY A 14 15.43 8.25 5.66
CA GLY A 14 15.68 9.12 4.50
C GLY A 14 16.45 8.40 3.39
N GLU A 15 17.36 7.51 3.74
CA GLU A 15 18.14 6.72 2.78
C GLU A 15 17.28 5.66 2.08
N SER A 16 16.51 4.86 2.85
CA SER A 16 15.67 3.80 2.28
C SER A 16 14.48 4.33 1.47
N THR A 17 14.15 5.60 1.61
CA THR A 17 13.09 6.29 0.84
C THR A 17 13.63 7.30 -0.17
N SER A 18 14.96 7.39 -0.36
CA SER A 18 15.60 8.39 -1.23
C SER A 18 15.21 8.28 -2.72
N HIS A 19 14.84 7.08 -3.17
CA HIS A 19 14.43 6.80 -4.54
C HIS A 19 12.95 7.10 -4.82
N LEU A 20 12.18 7.52 -3.80
CA LEU A 20 10.76 7.82 -3.92
C LEU A 20 10.54 9.28 -4.37
N ASP A 21 9.68 9.48 -5.36
CA ASP A 21 9.25 10.80 -5.83
C ASP A 21 8.41 11.51 -4.74
N ARG A 22 8.79 12.73 -4.37
CA ARG A 22 8.10 13.53 -3.34
C ARG A 22 6.86 14.27 -3.84
N SER A 23 6.64 14.33 -5.15
CA SER A 23 5.53 15.05 -5.78
C SER A 23 4.22 14.26 -5.79
N VAL A 24 4.26 12.96 -5.51
CA VAL A 24 3.10 12.06 -5.55
C VAL A 24 2.55 11.75 -4.15
N VAL A 25 1.35 11.17 -4.13
CA VAL A 25 0.73 10.65 -2.91
C VAL A 25 1.03 9.17 -2.78
N TYR A 26 1.72 8.79 -1.70
CA TYR A 26 1.91 7.38 -1.36
C TYR A 26 0.71 6.82 -0.62
N VAL A 27 0.42 5.54 -0.85
CA VAL A 27 -0.59 4.79 -0.11
C VAL A 27 0.09 3.67 0.66
N THR A 28 -0.04 3.67 1.98
CA THR A 28 0.45 2.56 2.83
C THR A 28 -0.67 1.57 3.09
N TYR A 29 -0.33 0.28 3.12
CA TYR A 29 -1.24 -0.80 3.46
C TYR A 29 -0.50 -1.88 4.27
N CYS A 30 -1.26 -2.69 5.00
CA CYS A 30 -0.77 -3.86 5.71
C CYS A 30 -1.70 -5.07 5.44
N ASP A 31 -1.58 -6.13 6.21
CA ASP A 31 -2.36 -7.36 6.12
C ASP A 31 -3.87 -7.10 6.20
N GLY A 32 -4.35 -6.31 7.16
CA GLY A 32 -5.77 -6.03 7.34
C GLY A 32 -6.09 -5.08 8.49
N ILE A 33 -7.37 -4.98 8.87
CA ILE A 33 -7.89 -4.02 9.86
C ILE A 33 -7.23 -4.12 11.26
N GLY A 34 -6.71 -5.29 11.63
CA GLY A 34 -6.00 -5.49 12.91
C GLY A 34 -4.52 -5.10 12.88
N CYS A 35 -4.00 -4.67 11.73
CA CYS A 35 -2.59 -4.31 11.60
C CYS A 35 -2.36 -2.81 11.70
N ASN A 36 -1.40 -2.40 12.55
CA ASN A 36 -0.99 -1.00 12.70
C ASN A 36 0.27 -0.64 11.90
N ALA A 37 0.82 -1.54 11.08
CA ALA A 37 2.04 -1.27 10.34
C ALA A 37 1.83 -0.24 9.22
N SER A 38 0.65 -0.20 8.59
CA SER A 38 0.27 0.81 7.60
C SER A 38 0.23 2.20 8.21
N THR A 39 -0.37 2.36 9.39
CA THR A 39 -0.41 3.62 10.14
C THR A 39 1.00 4.06 10.55
N LYS A 40 1.83 3.12 11.07
CA LYS A 40 3.23 3.41 11.44
C LYS A 40 4.07 3.81 10.23
N GLY A 41 3.89 3.13 9.10
CA GLY A 41 4.54 3.48 7.83
C GLY A 41 4.11 4.86 7.33
N ALA A 42 2.82 5.18 7.41
CA ALA A 42 2.31 6.49 7.04
C ALA A 42 2.91 7.60 7.92
N LEU A 43 2.99 7.38 9.24
CA LEU A 43 3.63 8.31 10.16
C LEU A 43 5.11 8.55 9.79
N ASN A 44 5.85 7.48 9.47
CA ASN A 44 7.25 7.60 9.09
C ASN A 44 7.43 8.37 7.78
N LEU A 45 6.63 8.08 6.74
CA LEU A 45 6.65 8.81 5.48
C LEU A 45 6.27 10.29 5.67
N ALA A 46 5.23 10.58 6.47
CA ALA A 46 4.83 11.94 6.78
C ALA A 46 5.95 12.72 7.49
N ARG A 47 6.65 12.10 8.45
CA ARG A 47 7.81 12.70 9.13
C ARG A 47 8.98 12.98 8.18
N LEU A 48 9.11 12.17 7.13
CA LEU A 48 10.12 12.36 6.08
C LEU A 48 9.68 13.36 5.01
N GLY A 49 8.50 13.96 5.12
CA GLY A 49 7.99 15.00 4.22
C GLY A 49 7.29 14.49 2.97
N PHE A 50 6.79 13.25 2.96
CA PHE A 50 5.96 12.72 1.87
C PHE A 50 4.47 13.01 2.10
N THR A 51 3.73 13.17 1.01
CA THR A 51 2.25 13.15 1.06
C THR A 51 1.78 11.71 1.09
N VAL A 52 0.98 11.34 2.09
CA VAL A 52 0.61 9.93 2.33
C VAL A 52 -0.85 9.77 2.72
N ARG A 53 -1.44 8.65 2.32
CA ARG A 53 -2.74 8.15 2.78
C ARG A 53 -2.60 6.70 3.23
N GLU A 54 -3.44 6.29 4.18
CA GLU A 54 -3.55 4.89 4.59
C GLU A 54 -4.71 4.22 3.88
N LEU A 55 -4.49 3.02 3.35
CA LEU A 55 -5.54 2.15 2.82
C LEU A 55 -6.09 1.27 3.94
N LEU A 56 -7.28 1.63 4.42
CA LEU A 56 -8.00 0.86 5.42
C LEU A 56 -8.39 -0.52 4.89
N GLY A 57 -8.37 -1.52 5.76
CA GLY A 57 -8.69 -2.90 5.41
C GLY A 57 -7.54 -3.68 4.74
N GLY A 58 -6.51 -3.00 4.23
CA GLY A 58 -5.27 -3.64 3.76
C GLY A 58 -5.46 -4.60 2.58
N ILE A 59 -4.50 -5.52 2.42
CA ILE A 59 -4.51 -6.54 1.35
C ILE A 59 -5.66 -7.54 1.51
N ASP A 60 -6.12 -7.79 2.75
CA ASP A 60 -7.27 -8.68 3.02
C ASP A 60 -8.55 -8.15 2.36
N TRP A 61 -8.92 -6.90 2.61
CA TRP A 61 -10.11 -6.30 1.98
C TRP A 61 -9.95 -6.09 0.49
N TRP A 62 -8.75 -5.71 0.03
CA TRP A 62 -8.44 -5.63 -1.41
C TRP A 62 -8.73 -6.95 -2.15
N ARG A 63 -8.36 -8.09 -1.55
CA ARG A 63 -8.64 -9.42 -2.11
C ARG A 63 -10.13 -9.78 -2.05
N ARG A 64 -10.83 -9.42 -0.97
CA ARG A 64 -12.27 -9.70 -0.80
C ARG A 64 -13.12 -8.95 -1.84
N ASP A 65 -12.75 -7.71 -2.12
CA ASP A 65 -13.37 -6.88 -3.14
C ASP A 65 -13.08 -7.38 -4.56
N GLY A 66 -12.11 -8.30 -4.70
CA GLY A 66 -11.79 -8.97 -5.96
C GLY A 66 -10.86 -8.16 -6.85
N TYR A 67 -10.06 -7.25 -6.29
CA TYR A 67 -9.04 -6.54 -7.07
C TYR A 67 -7.81 -7.44 -7.34
N ALA A 68 -7.12 -7.16 -8.44
CA ALA A 68 -5.96 -7.93 -8.88
C ALA A 68 -4.82 -7.89 -7.86
N THR A 69 -4.03 -8.96 -7.76
CA THR A 69 -2.82 -9.02 -6.93
C THR A 69 -1.66 -9.65 -7.71
N GLU A 70 -0.46 -9.12 -7.52
CA GLU A 70 0.79 -9.66 -8.09
C GLU A 70 1.60 -10.43 -7.03
N GLY A 71 2.47 -11.33 -7.50
CA GLY A 71 3.34 -12.18 -6.67
C GLY A 71 3.15 -13.68 -6.98
N ALA A 72 3.77 -14.54 -6.17
CA ALA A 72 3.72 -16.00 -6.38
C ALA A 72 2.29 -16.57 -6.36
N GLU A 73 1.43 -16.03 -5.48
CA GLU A 73 0.02 -16.40 -5.34
C GLU A 73 -0.90 -15.28 -5.87
N GLY A 74 -0.43 -14.59 -6.92
CA GLY A 74 -1.17 -13.52 -7.59
C GLY A 74 -2.50 -14.00 -8.18
N LYS A 75 -3.45 -13.10 -8.33
CA LYS A 75 -4.78 -13.37 -8.88
C LYS A 75 -5.20 -12.21 -9.76
N ASP A 76 -5.82 -12.51 -10.89
CA ASP A 76 -6.45 -11.49 -11.72
C ASP A 76 -7.64 -10.86 -10.98
N GLY A 77 -7.89 -9.59 -11.27
CA GLY A 77 -9.05 -8.89 -10.72
C GLY A 77 -10.34 -9.41 -11.35
N ARG A 78 -11.45 -9.29 -10.62
CA ARG A 78 -12.78 -9.53 -11.21
C ARG A 78 -13.00 -8.54 -12.34
N SER A 79 -13.53 -9.03 -13.46
CA SER A 79 -13.92 -8.18 -14.58
C SER A 79 -14.96 -7.17 -14.10
N VAL A 80 -14.62 -5.88 -14.15
CA VAL A 80 -15.61 -4.82 -13.94
C VAL A 80 -16.47 -4.75 -15.19
N SER A 81 -17.60 -5.46 -15.20
CA SER A 81 -18.62 -5.24 -16.23
C SER A 81 -19.36 -3.95 -15.89
N CYS A 82 -19.15 -2.89 -16.68
CA CYS A 82 -20.04 -1.75 -16.63
C CYS A 82 -21.41 -2.23 -17.13
N GLY A 83 -22.39 -2.32 -16.22
CA GLY A 83 -23.77 -2.65 -16.56
C GLY A 83 -24.44 -1.44 -17.20
N CYS A 84 -24.12 -1.19 -18.47
CA CYS A 84 -24.92 -0.36 -19.37
C CYS A 84 -25.70 -1.27 -20.32
#